data_AF-A0A1R2CRZ1-F1
#
_entry.id   AF-A0A1R2CRZ1-F1
#
_cell.length_a   1.000
_cell.length_b   1.000
_cell.length_c   1.000
_cell.angle_alpha   90.00
_cell.angle_beta   90.00
_cell.angle_gamma   90.00
#
_symmetry.space_group_name_H-M   'P 1'
#
loop_
_entity.id
_entity.type
_entity.pdbx_description
1 polymer ?
#
loop_
_entity_poly.entity_id
_entity_poly.type
_entity_poly.pdbx_seq_one_letter_code
_entity_poly.pdbx_strand_id
1 'polypeptide(L)'
;MEESVTEKILTAAGLSNDYLALFIKQQIEGEVWFELSQEHLQSIGISNKYHVQQILNMRNTLLGVTEAQNSTQEELKIANTPELHISLNSVIRLARSQTKNKTDSSEVVMRKVKSLDFSGKKLTHIVNLDSCITLQFLSLSSNSIQQISGLSSLRQLRILSLESNLIQKLENLENLNLLEKLYLDYNYIRRIENLENQSHLQELSLNRQQLLGPLEIDENSVVAVSHTLHKLGLAGNQLSEIGTLWYLDSITELDLSNNNIPFCEDLYKILSCMKYLAQLKLVGNPVAKRQKYRDEMILWSNNLQELDDKNILANEKEYLYRLKGKRVGTFPKANNAPGVELEVKGNRMNN
;
A
#
# COMPACT_ATOMS: atom_id res chain seq x y z
N MET A 1 -24.31 25.40 14.36
CA MET A 1 -24.60 24.01 14.77
C MET A 1 -24.86 23.26 13.49
N GLU A 2 -23.88 22.48 13.02
CA GLU A 2 -24.04 21.70 11.79
C GLU A 2 -25.14 20.68 12.03
N GLU A 3 -26.22 20.78 11.25
CA GLU A 3 -27.23 19.73 11.17
C GLU A 3 -26.53 18.40 10.95
N SER A 4 -26.87 17.43 11.81
CA SER A 4 -26.41 16.07 11.64
C SER A 4 -26.80 15.57 10.26
N VAL A 5 -25.92 14.82 9.60
CA VAL A 5 -26.19 14.17 8.30
C VAL A 5 -27.53 13.42 8.33
N THR A 6 -27.93 12.91 9.50
CA THR A 6 -29.23 12.26 9.76
C THR A 6 -30.44 13.19 9.61
N GLU A 7 -30.35 14.47 9.98
CA GLU A 7 -31.45 15.46 9.87
C GLU A 7 -31.67 15.90 8.41
N LYS A 8 -30.59 16.03 7.64
CA LYS A 8 -30.67 16.35 6.19
C LYS A 8 -31.35 15.23 5.40
N ILE A 9 -31.15 13.97 5.82
CA ILE A 9 -31.75 12.77 5.22
C ILE A 9 -33.26 12.71 5.49
N LEU A 10 -33.69 12.98 6.73
CA LEU A 10 -35.12 12.99 7.10
C LEU A 10 -35.90 14.07 6.36
N THR A 11 -35.28 15.22 6.14
CA THR A 11 -35.87 16.35 5.43
C THR A 11 -36.01 16.08 3.92
N ALA A 12 -35.02 15.42 3.31
CA ALA A 12 -35.05 15.08 1.88
C ALA A 12 -36.02 13.94 1.52
N ALA A 13 -36.33 13.05 2.49
CA ALA A 13 -37.20 11.89 2.26
C ALA A 13 -38.70 12.19 2.37
N GLY A 14 -39.11 13.37 2.85
CA GLY A 14 -40.53 13.75 2.97
C GLY A 14 -41.38 12.84 3.88
N LEU A 15 -40.74 12.05 4.75
CA LEU A 15 -41.39 11.06 5.60
C LEU A 15 -41.97 11.75 6.85
N SER A 16 -43.24 12.14 6.78
CA SER A 16 -43.96 12.85 7.85
C SER A 16 -44.50 11.94 8.96
N ASN A 17 -43.88 10.78 9.23
CA ASN A 17 -44.37 9.83 10.22
C ASN A 17 -43.27 9.43 11.21
N ASP A 18 -43.35 10.03 12.39
CA ASP A 18 -42.34 9.98 13.46
C ASP A 18 -42.00 8.57 13.95
N TYR A 19 -42.89 7.59 13.77
CA TYR A 19 -42.66 6.21 14.20
C TYR A 19 -41.69 5.43 13.29
N LEU A 20 -41.70 5.65 11.97
CA LEU A 20 -40.79 4.94 11.06
C LEU A 20 -39.36 5.49 11.18
N ALA A 21 -39.25 6.80 11.39
CA ALA A 21 -37.98 7.48 11.63
C ALA A 21 -37.35 7.07 12.97
N LEU A 22 -38.15 6.91 14.03
CA LEU A 22 -37.67 6.37 15.31
C LEU A 22 -37.24 4.91 15.19
N PHE A 23 -37.99 4.08 14.46
CA PHE A 23 -37.68 2.65 14.26
C PHE A 23 -36.38 2.44 13.47
N ILE A 24 -36.15 3.24 12.43
CA ILE A 24 -34.90 3.25 11.66
C ILE A 24 -33.74 3.79 12.51
N LYS A 25 -33.96 4.83 13.32
CA LYS A 25 -32.97 5.33 14.30
C LYS A 25 -32.59 4.27 15.34
N GLN A 26 -33.53 3.47 15.82
CA GLN A 26 -33.29 2.46 16.87
C GLN A 26 -32.66 1.16 16.37
N GLN A 27 -32.85 0.78 15.10
CA GLN A 27 -32.36 -0.51 14.57
C GLN A 27 -31.04 -0.41 13.79
N ILE A 28 -30.64 0.79 13.33
CA ILE A 28 -29.42 0.97 12.50
C ILE A 28 -28.17 1.32 13.34
N GLU A 29 -28.30 1.60 14.64
CA GLU A 29 -27.12 1.83 15.51
C GLU A 29 -26.28 0.57 15.79
N GLY A 30 -26.61 -0.59 15.20
CA GLY A 30 -25.95 -1.86 15.49
C GLY A 30 -25.39 -2.66 14.32
N GLU A 31 -25.81 -2.45 13.06
CA GLU A 31 -25.39 -3.31 11.93
C GLU A 31 -25.08 -2.53 10.65
N VAL A 32 -24.14 -3.09 9.89
CA VAL A 32 -23.43 -2.48 8.76
C VAL A 32 -24.40 -2.14 7.61
N TRP A 33 -24.68 -0.85 7.42
CA TRP A 33 -25.54 -0.31 6.34
C TRP A 33 -25.22 -0.86 4.94
N PHE A 34 -23.95 -1.23 4.69
CA PHE A 34 -23.47 -1.76 3.41
C PHE A 34 -23.91 -3.22 3.12
N GLU A 35 -24.36 -3.95 4.14
CA GLU A 35 -24.78 -5.36 4.03
C GLU A 35 -26.31 -5.55 4.06
N LEU A 36 -27.06 -4.44 4.06
CA LEU A 36 -28.53 -4.46 4.08
C LEU A 36 -29.10 -5.12 2.82
N SER A 37 -29.54 -6.37 2.94
CA SER A 37 -30.19 -7.14 1.88
C SER A 37 -31.71 -7.07 2.01
N GLN A 38 -32.42 -7.47 0.95
CA GLN A 38 -33.87 -7.62 1.01
C GLN A 38 -34.32 -8.60 2.11
N GLU A 39 -33.55 -9.67 2.32
CA GLU A 39 -33.82 -10.69 3.35
C GLU A 39 -33.61 -10.13 4.77
N HIS A 40 -32.57 -9.29 4.96
CA HIS A 40 -32.35 -8.57 6.22
C HIS A 40 -33.47 -7.57 6.53
N LEU A 41 -33.96 -6.82 5.54
CA LEU A 41 -35.07 -5.88 5.74
C LEU A 41 -36.38 -6.60 6.10
N GLN A 42 -36.61 -7.78 5.53
CA GLN A 42 -37.76 -8.61 5.86
C GLN A 42 -37.64 -9.24 7.24
N SER A 43 -36.44 -9.67 7.67
CA SER A 43 -36.21 -10.26 8.99
C SER A 43 -36.41 -9.27 10.14
N ILE A 44 -36.14 -7.99 9.92
CA ILE A 44 -36.41 -6.91 10.89
C ILE A 44 -37.85 -6.34 10.80
N GLY A 45 -38.75 -6.99 10.04
CA GLY A 45 -40.17 -6.67 10.02
C GLY A 45 -40.62 -5.67 8.94
N ILE A 46 -39.74 -5.25 8.03
CA ILE A 46 -40.09 -4.40 6.87
C ILE A 46 -40.46 -5.31 5.69
N SER A 47 -41.72 -5.72 5.63
CA SER A 47 -42.24 -6.65 4.61
C SER A 47 -42.95 -5.97 3.43
N ASN A 48 -43.21 -4.66 3.51
CA ASN A 48 -43.85 -3.93 2.42
C ASN A 48 -42.87 -3.76 1.25
N LYS A 49 -43.18 -4.43 0.12
CA LYS A 49 -42.35 -4.47 -1.08
C LYS A 49 -41.98 -3.08 -1.62
N TYR A 50 -42.87 -2.08 -1.47
CA TYR A 50 -42.59 -0.71 -1.89
C TYR A 50 -41.55 -0.03 -0.99
N HIS A 51 -41.64 -0.20 0.33
CA HIS A 51 -40.69 0.38 1.29
C HIS A 51 -39.32 -0.30 1.24
N VAL A 52 -39.29 -1.62 1.07
CA VAL A 52 -38.04 -2.39 0.86
C VAL A 52 -37.32 -1.88 -0.38
N GLN A 53 -38.04 -1.67 -1.49
CA GLN A 53 -37.42 -1.18 -2.73
C GLN A 53 -36.94 0.27 -2.60
N GLN A 54 -37.65 1.13 -1.87
CA GLN A 54 -37.23 2.51 -1.60
C GLN A 54 -35.91 2.56 -0.80
N ILE A 55 -35.78 1.73 0.24
CA ILE A 55 -34.57 1.66 1.09
C ILE A 55 -33.38 1.11 0.31
N LEU A 56 -33.57 0.02 -0.45
CA LEU A 56 -32.52 -0.55 -1.30
C LEU A 56 -32.11 0.40 -2.43
N ASN A 57 -33.05 1.12 -3.03
CA ASN A 57 -32.76 2.14 -4.05
C ASN A 57 -31.97 3.30 -3.44
N MET A 58 -32.26 3.75 -2.21
CA MET A 58 -31.45 4.76 -1.52
C MET A 58 -30.04 4.25 -1.17
N ARG A 59 -29.89 3.00 -0.69
CA ARG A 59 -28.59 2.36 -0.46
C ARG A 59 -27.75 2.34 -1.75
N ASN A 60 -28.36 1.90 -2.86
CA ASN A 60 -27.69 1.80 -4.16
C ASN A 60 -27.44 3.18 -4.80
N THR A 61 -28.28 4.18 -4.52
CA THR A 61 -28.07 5.57 -4.98
C THR A 61 -26.97 6.23 -4.17
N LEU A 62 -26.84 5.98 -2.86
CA LEU A 62 -25.72 6.47 -2.06
C LEU A 62 -24.39 5.79 -2.45
N LEU A 63 -24.38 4.47 -2.67
CA LEU A 63 -23.23 3.74 -3.21
C LEU A 63 -22.86 4.23 -4.62
N GLY A 64 -23.86 4.42 -5.49
CA GLY A 64 -23.67 4.88 -6.86
C GLY A 64 -23.37 6.38 -7.02
N VAL A 65 -23.78 7.24 -6.09
CA VAL A 65 -23.49 8.69 -6.14
C VAL A 65 -22.07 8.98 -5.62
N THR A 66 -21.56 8.20 -4.67
CA THR A 66 -20.14 8.30 -4.25
C THR A 66 -19.17 7.71 -5.27
N GLU A 67 -19.56 6.65 -5.98
CA GLU A 67 -18.71 6.05 -7.01
C GLU A 67 -18.82 6.79 -8.35
N ALA A 68 -20.02 7.12 -8.84
CA ALA A 68 -20.19 7.68 -10.17
C ALA A 68 -19.89 9.18 -10.29
N GLN A 69 -19.97 10.00 -9.23
CA GLN A 69 -19.67 11.44 -9.36
C GLN A 69 -18.16 11.75 -9.35
N ASN A 70 -17.33 10.89 -8.71
CA ASN A 70 -15.88 11.03 -8.74
C ASN A 70 -15.23 10.21 -9.87
N SER A 71 -15.71 8.99 -10.14
CA SER A 71 -15.16 8.19 -11.24
C SER A 71 -15.44 8.83 -12.60
N THR A 72 -16.66 9.31 -12.87
CA THR A 72 -16.95 9.83 -14.21
C THR A 72 -16.22 11.14 -14.51
N GLN A 73 -16.05 12.08 -13.58
CA GLN A 73 -15.33 13.33 -13.86
C GLN A 73 -13.80 13.16 -13.93
N GLU A 74 -13.21 12.25 -13.15
CA GLU A 74 -11.77 11.95 -13.25
C GLU A 74 -11.46 11.02 -14.42
N GLU A 75 -12.26 9.98 -14.69
CA GLU A 75 -12.14 9.13 -15.88
C GLU A 75 -12.39 9.95 -17.17
N LEU A 76 -13.35 10.87 -17.20
CA LEU A 76 -13.55 11.79 -18.34
C LEU A 76 -12.42 12.83 -18.47
N LYS A 77 -11.73 13.22 -17.40
CA LYS A 77 -10.52 14.05 -17.48
C LYS A 77 -9.31 13.26 -17.96
N ILE A 78 -9.15 12.02 -17.49
CA ILE A 78 -8.06 11.10 -17.84
C ILE A 78 -8.19 10.67 -19.31
N ALA A 79 -9.39 10.29 -19.76
CA ALA A 79 -9.68 9.93 -21.15
C ALA A 79 -9.50 11.10 -22.15
N ASN A 80 -9.54 12.35 -21.67
CA ASN A 80 -9.33 13.56 -22.48
C ASN A 80 -7.95 14.20 -22.29
N THR A 81 -7.02 13.55 -21.59
CA THR A 81 -5.63 14.04 -21.55
C THR A 81 -4.94 13.77 -22.88
N PRO A 82 -4.28 14.77 -23.50
CA PRO A 82 -3.53 14.53 -24.72
C PRO A 82 -2.42 13.50 -24.44
N GLU A 83 -2.31 12.49 -25.30
CA GLU A 83 -1.28 11.46 -25.22
C GLU A 83 0.12 12.08 -25.33
N LEU A 84 0.70 12.37 -24.17
CA LEU A 84 2.05 12.90 -24.06
C LEU A 84 3.00 11.74 -23.77
N HIS A 85 3.94 11.54 -24.68
CA HIS A 85 4.91 10.46 -24.62
C HIS A 85 6.31 10.99 -24.42
N ILE A 86 7.20 10.12 -23.92
CA ILE A 86 8.63 10.41 -23.88
C ILE A 86 9.11 10.60 -25.32
N SER A 87 9.39 11.84 -25.70
CA SER A 87 9.94 12.14 -27.02
C SER A 87 11.38 11.63 -27.14
N LEU A 88 11.67 10.89 -28.20
CA LEU A 88 13.02 10.41 -28.51
C LEU A 88 14.06 11.54 -28.52
N ASN A 89 13.68 12.73 -29.02
CA ASN A 89 14.55 13.90 -29.01
C ASN A 89 14.88 14.38 -27.59
N SER A 90 13.92 14.30 -26.67
CA SER A 90 14.14 14.63 -25.26
C SER A 90 15.10 13.63 -24.60
N VAL A 91 14.96 12.34 -24.90
CA VAL A 91 15.89 11.28 -24.46
C VAL A 91 17.29 11.56 -24.96
N ILE A 92 17.46 11.77 -26.27
CA ILE A 92 18.77 12.06 -26.87
C ILE A 92 19.37 13.33 -26.27
N ARG A 93 18.58 14.38 -26.05
CA ARG A 93 19.06 15.63 -25.45
C ARG A 93 19.59 15.41 -24.03
N LEU A 94 18.83 14.71 -23.18
CA LEU A 94 19.24 14.41 -21.80
C LEU A 94 20.43 13.45 -21.74
N ALA A 95 20.48 12.47 -22.65
CA ALA A 95 21.62 11.58 -22.76
C ALA A 95 22.88 12.36 -23.19
N ARG A 96 22.77 13.26 -24.16
CA ARG A 96 23.89 14.09 -24.64
C ARG A 96 24.43 15.04 -23.57
N SER A 97 23.58 15.58 -22.69
CA SER A 97 24.06 16.41 -21.59
C SER A 97 24.96 15.66 -20.59
N GLN A 98 24.92 14.32 -20.59
CA GLN A 98 25.75 13.47 -19.73
C GLN A 98 27.04 12.99 -20.43
N THR A 99 27.17 13.20 -21.74
CA THR A 99 28.35 12.78 -22.51
C THR A 99 29.35 13.92 -22.67
N LYS A 100 30.65 13.61 -22.46
CA LYS A 100 31.74 14.56 -22.76
C LYS A 100 31.95 14.77 -24.26
N ASN A 101 31.56 13.79 -25.09
CA ASN A 101 31.79 13.80 -26.53
C ASN A 101 30.49 14.11 -27.29
N LYS A 102 30.29 15.38 -27.67
CA LYS A 102 29.05 15.86 -28.32
C LYS A 102 28.86 15.37 -29.77
N THR A 103 29.88 14.75 -30.35
CA THR A 103 29.89 14.24 -31.74
C THR A 103 29.46 12.78 -31.86
N ASP A 104 29.26 12.07 -30.75
CA ASP A 104 28.78 10.68 -30.77
C ASP A 104 27.37 10.62 -31.39
N SER A 105 27.12 9.59 -32.21
CA SER A 105 25.79 9.31 -32.78
C SER A 105 24.74 9.15 -31.68
N SER A 106 23.49 9.55 -31.95
CA SER A 106 22.38 9.49 -31.01
C SER A 106 22.22 8.11 -30.36
N GLU A 107 22.38 7.03 -31.12
CA GLU A 107 22.29 5.65 -30.62
C GLU A 107 23.38 5.32 -29.59
N VAL A 108 24.61 5.76 -29.86
CA VAL A 108 25.77 5.53 -28.99
C VAL A 108 25.59 6.26 -27.66
N VAL A 109 25.07 7.49 -27.72
CA VAL A 109 24.79 8.30 -26.52
C VAL A 109 23.70 7.63 -25.67
N MET A 110 22.61 7.17 -26.29
CA MET A 110 21.53 6.48 -25.57
C MET A 110 22.01 5.16 -24.93
N ARG A 111 22.90 4.40 -25.58
CA ARG A 111 23.48 3.17 -25.00
C ARG A 111 24.48 3.40 -23.88
N LYS A 112 24.87 4.65 -23.59
CA LYS A 112 25.80 5.00 -22.50
C LYS A 112 25.11 5.72 -21.35
N VAL A 113 23.86 6.15 -21.52
CA VAL A 113 23.15 6.92 -20.49
C VAL A 113 22.87 6.05 -19.28
N LYS A 114 23.11 6.60 -18.08
CA LYS A 114 22.92 5.89 -16.81
C LYS A 114 21.77 6.44 -15.98
N SER A 115 21.41 7.71 -16.17
CA SER A 115 20.35 8.37 -15.43
C SER A 115 19.46 9.15 -16.39
N LEU A 116 18.14 9.04 -16.22
CA LEU A 116 17.17 9.85 -16.97
C LEU A 116 16.12 10.36 -15.99
N ASP A 117 15.81 11.65 -16.10
CA ASP A 117 14.78 12.31 -15.31
C ASP A 117 13.76 12.97 -16.25
N PHE A 118 12.55 12.46 -16.19
CA PHE A 118 11.37 12.91 -16.92
C PHE A 118 10.24 13.31 -15.97
N SER A 119 10.58 13.73 -14.76
CA SER A 119 9.60 14.13 -13.76
C SER A 119 8.85 15.40 -14.17
N GLY A 120 7.55 15.49 -13.87
CA GLY A 120 6.75 16.70 -14.10
C GLY A 120 6.53 17.05 -15.58
N LYS A 121 6.56 16.06 -16.48
CA LYS A 121 6.42 16.25 -17.94
C LYS A 121 5.02 15.95 -18.47
N LYS A 122 4.06 15.63 -17.58
CA LYS A 122 2.67 15.26 -17.92
C LYS A 122 2.59 14.06 -18.86
N LEU A 123 3.55 13.14 -18.75
CA LEU A 123 3.62 11.95 -19.59
C LEU A 123 2.49 10.99 -19.26
N THR A 124 1.94 10.34 -20.27
CA THR A 124 0.89 9.33 -20.16
C THR A 124 1.41 7.92 -20.41
N HIS A 125 2.47 7.78 -21.22
CA HIS A 125 3.09 6.49 -21.50
C HIS A 125 4.62 6.56 -21.51
N ILE A 126 5.21 5.41 -21.21
CA ILE A 126 6.65 5.17 -21.20
C ILE A 126 7.02 4.49 -22.52
N VAL A 127 7.72 5.21 -23.40
CA VAL A 127 8.15 4.72 -24.71
C VAL A 127 9.53 5.28 -25.07
N ASN A 128 10.17 4.77 -26.12
CA ASN A 128 11.45 5.27 -26.65
C ASN A 128 12.65 5.09 -25.69
N LEU A 129 12.56 4.18 -24.72
CA LEU A 129 13.65 3.86 -23.80
C LEU A 129 14.41 2.58 -24.20
N ASP A 130 13.99 1.88 -25.26
CA ASP A 130 14.49 0.54 -25.61
C ASP A 130 16.01 0.48 -25.80
N SER A 131 16.60 1.57 -26.33
CA SER A 131 18.04 1.69 -26.58
C SER A 131 18.87 2.04 -25.35
N CYS A 132 18.25 2.42 -24.23
CA CYS A 132 18.92 2.87 -23.00
C CYS A 132 19.33 1.68 -22.11
N ILE A 133 19.95 0.66 -22.69
CA ILE A 133 20.22 -0.63 -22.03
C ILE A 133 21.16 -0.55 -20.81
N THR A 134 21.90 0.55 -20.64
CA THR A 134 22.79 0.82 -19.50
C THR A 134 22.15 1.68 -18.42
N LEU A 135 20.87 2.03 -18.56
CA LEU A 135 20.17 2.91 -17.63
C LEU A 135 20.09 2.25 -16.26
N GLN A 136 20.47 2.99 -15.22
CA GLN A 136 20.48 2.56 -13.82
C GLN A 136 19.47 3.34 -12.97
N PHE A 137 19.19 4.60 -13.34
CA PHE A 137 18.25 5.46 -12.65
C PHE A 137 17.23 6.02 -13.64
N LEU A 138 15.95 5.87 -13.34
CA LEU A 138 14.84 6.44 -14.10
C LEU A 138 13.85 7.11 -13.16
N SER A 139 13.68 8.43 -13.31
CA SER A 139 12.64 9.18 -12.62
C SER A 139 11.53 9.58 -13.59
N LEU A 140 10.32 9.15 -13.28
CA LEU A 140 9.08 9.42 -14.02
C LEU A 140 8.00 9.98 -13.09
N SER A 141 8.41 10.56 -11.96
CA SER A 141 7.52 11.06 -10.91
C SER A 141 6.69 12.25 -11.38
N SER A 142 5.51 12.47 -10.78
CA SER A 142 4.62 13.60 -11.11
C SER A 142 4.25 13.66 -12.60
N ASN A 143 3.83 12.52 -13.14
CA ASN A 143 3.29 12.41 -14.50
C ASN A 143 1.84 11.88 -14.43
N SER A 144 1.29 11.44 -15.56
CA SER A 144 -0.06 10.89 -15.69
C SER A 144 -0.01 9.48 -16.29
N ILE A 145 1.03 8.72 -15.94
CA ILE A 145 1.26 7.37 -16.45
C ILE A 145 0.26 6.41 -15.80
N GLN A 146 -0.47 5.67 -16.61
CA GLN A 146 -1.49 4.71 -16.12
C GLN A 146 -0.97 3.28 -16.04
N GLN A 147 0.05 2.96 -16.85
CA GLN A 147 0.57 1.60 -16.98
C GLN A 147 2.10 1.62 -17.02
N ILE A 148 2.71 0.75 -16.23
CA ILE A 148 4.14 0.45 -16.32
C ILE A 148 4.34 -0.34 -17.61
N SER A 149 5.03 0.25 -18.59
CA SER A 149 5.27 -0.35 -19.90
C SER A 149 6.58 0.17 -20.48
N GLY A 150 7.10 -0.43 -21.56
CA GLY A 150 8.30 0.08 -22.25
C GLY A 150 9.60 0.03 -21.43
N LEU A 151 9.66 -0.76 -20.35
CA LEU A 151 10.84 -0.93 -19.49
C LEU A 151 11.57 -2.26 -19.70
N SER A 152 11.07 -3.16 -20.55
CA SER A 152 11.54 -4.55 -20.66
C SER A 152 13.01 -4.69 -21.08
N SER A 153 13.56 -3.72 -21.81
CA SER A 153 14.98 -3.72 -22.20
C SER A 153 15.94 -3.20 -21.12
N LEU A 154 15.42 -2.57 -20.06
CA LEU A 154 16.20 -1.83 -19.06
C LEU A 154 16.72 -2.74 -17.93
N ARG A 155 17.38 -3.84 -18.29
CA ARG A 155 17.85 -4.89 -17.37
C ARG A 155 18.89 -4.43 -16.34
N GLN A 156 19.46 -3.24 -16.53
CA GLN A 156 20.46 -2.64 -15.63
C GLN A 156 19.84 -1.62 -14.66
N LEU A 157 18.51 -1.43 -14.72
CA LEU A 157 17.83 -0.44 -13.89
C LEU A 157 17.90 -0.85 -12.42
N ARG A 158 18.36 0.07 -11.56
CA ARG A 158 18.49 -0.10 -10.12
C ARG A 158 17.48 0.74 -9.34
N ILE A 159 17.14 1.92 -9.85
CA ILE A 159 16.23 2.86 -9.19
C ILE A 159 15.16 3.29 -10.19
N LEU A 160 13.90 3.09 -9.81
CA LEU A 160 12.72 3.51 -10.55
C LEU A 160 11.81 4.33 -9.64
N SER A 161 11.62 5.62 -9.95
CA SER A 161 10.60 6.45 -9.29
C SER A 161 9.43 6.71 -10.25
N LEU A 162 8.25 6.33 -9.81
CA LEU A 162 6.96 6.46 -10.49
C LEU A 162 5.93 7.13 -9.56
N GLU A 163 6.39 7.87 -8.54
CA GLU A 163 5.53 8.56 -7.58
C GLU A 163 4.59 9.57 -8.26
N SER A 164 3.39 9.78 -7.70
CA SER A 164 2.41 10.75 -8.23
C SER A 164 2.10 10.50 -9.72
N ASN A 165 1.64 9.29 -10.02
CA ASN A 165 1.14 8.88 -11.33
C ASN A 165 -0.27 8.27 -11.18
N LEU A 166 -0.80 7.66 -12.24
CA LEU A 166 -2.13 7.07 -12.27
C LEU A 166 -2.07 5.52 -12.36
N ILE A 167 -0.99 4.92 -11.87
CA ILE A 167 -0.73 3.48 -12.04
C ILE A 167 -1.66 2.68 -11.14
N GLN A 168 -2.34 1.67 -11.71
CA GLN A 168 -3.33 0.87 -10.98
C GLN A 168 -2.84 -0.53 -10.60
N LYS A 169 -1.78 -1.02 -11.26
CA LYS A 169 -1.27 -2.38 -11.10
C LYS A 169 0.24 -2.41 -11.08
N LEU A 170 0.80 -3.31 -10.27
CA LEU A 170 2.21 -3.64 -10.31
C LEU A 170 2.43 -4.71 -11.38
N GLU A 171 2.92 -4.33 -12.55
CA GLU A 171 3.12 -5.23 -13.69
C GLU A 171 4.32 -4.80 -14.55
N ASN A 172 4.77 -5.69 -15.44
CA ASN A 172 5.87 -5.45 -16.38
C ASN A 172 7.21 -5.14 -15.70
N LEU A 173 7.46 -5.72 -14.52
CA LEU A 173 8.71 -5.58 -13.77
C LEU A 173 9.64 -6.80 -13.93
N GLU A 174 9.17 -7.89 -14.55
CA GLU A 174 9.84 -9.20 -14.63
C GLU A 174 11.23 -9.21 -15.31
N ASN A 175 11.60 -8.16 -16.04
CA ASN A 175 12.93 -8.02 -16.64
C ASN A 175 13.88 -7.12 -15.83
N LEU A 176 13.38 -6.45 -14.78
CA LEU A 176 14.12 -5.49 -13.96
C LEU A 176 14.80 -6.18 -12.77
N ASN A 177 15.58 -7.22 -13.04
CA ASN A 177 16.09 -8.15 -12.03
C ASN A 177 17.15 -7.54 -11.10
N LEU A 178 17.69 -6.38 -11.47
CA LEU A 178 18.66 -5.60 -10.69
C LEU A 178 18.04 -4.40 -9.97
N LEU A 179 16.70 -4.30 -9.95
CA LEU A 179 16.01 -3.20 -9.29
C LEU A 179 16.23 -3.28 -7.79
N GLU A 180 16.80 -2.22 -7.22
CA GLU A 180 17.09 -2.07 -5.79
C GLU A 180 16.06 -1.18 -5.10
N LYS A 181 15.54 -0.17 -5.82
CA LYS A 181 14.62 0.83 -5.25
C LYS A 181 13.45 1.09 -6.17
N LEU A 182 12.25 0.99 -5.63
CA LEU A 182 10.99 1.22 -6.33
C LEU A 182 10.09 2.17 -5.53
N TYR A 183 9.83 3.34 -6.09
CA TYR A 183 8.96 4.35 -5.49
C TYR A 183 7.68 4.51 -6.29
N LEU A 184 6.53 4.26 -5.66
CA LEU A 184 5.20 4.23 -6.26
C LEU A 184 4.17 4.99 -5.42
N ASP A 185 4.63 5.89 -4.55
CA ASP A 185 3.76 6.69 -3.69
C ASP A 185 2.75 7.49 -4.51
N TYR A 186 1.55 7.74 -3.96
CA TYR A 186 0.50 8.51 -4.62
C TYR A 186 0.13 7.98 -6.02
N ASN A 187 -0.14 6.67 -6.11
CA ASN A 187 -0.73 6.01 -7.28
C ASN A 187 -2.09 5.38 -6.90
N TYR A 188 -2.61 4.47 -7.72
CA TYR A 188 -3.88 3.77 -7.53
C TYR A 188 -3.68 2.24 -7.43
N ILE A 189 -2.49 1.80 -6.99
CA ILE A 189 -2.14 0.38 -6.92
C ILE A 189 -2.94 -0.28 -5.82
N ARG A 190 -3.78 -1.27 -6.18
CA ARG A 190 -4.67 -1.97 -5.25
C ARG A 190 -4.00 -3.13 -4.52
N ARG A 191 -2.98 -3.72 -5.12
CA ARG A 191 -2.34 -4.94 -4.61
C ARG A 191 -0.83 -4.88 -4.81
N ILE A 192 -0.09 -5.28 -3.79
CA ILE A 192 1.34 -5.63 -3.93
C ILE A 192 1.40 -7.05 -4.48
N GLU A 193 1.78 -7.19 -5.75
CA GLU A 193 1.84 -8.45 -6.49
C GLU A 193 2.99 -8.39 -7.51
N ASN A 194 3.37 -9.52 -8.13
CA ASN A 194 4.37 -9.58 -9.19
C ASN A 194 5.80 -9.15 -8.77
N LEU A 195 6.20 -9.45 -7.53
CA LEU A 195 7.56 -9.19 -7.01
C LEU A 195 8.51 -10.40 -7.06
N GLU A 196 8.10 -11.51 -7.67
CA GLU A 196 8.81 -12.80 -7.62
C GLU A 196 10.18 -12.77 -8.31
N ASN A 197 10.39 -11.81 -9.24
CA ASN A 197 11.63 -11.66 -9.99
C ASN A 197 12.57 -10.57 -9.41
N GLN A 198 12.14 -9.87 -8.36
CA GLN A 198 12.82 -8.70 -7.78
C GLN A 198 13.81 -9.10 -6.68
N SER A 199 14.73 -10.02 -7.00
CA SER A 199 15.70 -10.60 -6.06
C SER A 199 16.76 -9.64 -5.51
N HIS A 200 16.77 -8.38 -5.94
CA HIS A 200 17.69 -7.34 -5.45
C HIS A 200 16.95 -6.16 -4.80
N LEU A 201 15.62 -6.20 -4.69
CA LEU A 201 14.84 -5.08 -4.20
C LEU A 201 15.08 -4.87 -2.71
N GLN A 202 15.57 -3.69 -2.36
CA GLN A 202 15.95 -3.26 -1.02
C GLN A 202 14.99 -2.22 -0.44
N GLU A 203 14.38 -1.41 -1.29
CA GLU A 203 13.50 -0.31 -0.88
C GLU A 203 12.25 -0.28 -1.74
N LEU A 204 11.09 -0.39 -1.09
CA LEU A 204 9.79 -0.35 -1.73
C LEU A 204 8.91 0.67 -1.01
N SER A 205 8.36 1.62 -1.76
CA SER A 205 7.43 2.63 -1.23
C SER A 205 6.15 2.65 -2.04
N LEU A 206 5.02 2.39 -1.37
CA LEU A 206 3.66 2.50 -1.91
C LEU A 206 2.80 3.38 -0.99
N ASN A 207 3.35 4.43 -0.41
CA ASN A 207 2.57 5.28 0.49
C ASN A 207 1.39 5.94 -0.24
N ARG A 208 0.26 6.06 0.46
CA ARG A 208 -0.91 6.86 0.09
C ARG A 208 -1.44 6.51 -1.30
N GLN A 209 -1.76 5.24 -1.52
CA GLN A 209 -2.52 4.83 -2.69
C GLN A 209 -3.94 5.40 -2.63
N GLN A 210 -4.45 5.91 -3.75
CA GLN A 210 -5.75 6.56 -3.89
C GLN A 210 -6.86 5.52 -4.08
N LEU A 211 -6.99 4.64 -3.10
CA LEU A 211 -7.91 3.51 -3.11
C LEU A 211 -9.22 3.84 -2.39
N LEU A 212 -10.31 3.21 -2.84
CA LEU A 212 -11.59 3.20 -2.13
C LEU A 212 -11.61 2.18 -0.97
N GLY A 213 -10.60 1.32 -0.86
CA GLY A 213 -10.50 0.28 0.16
C GLY A 213 -9.04 -0.01 0.56
N PRO A 214 -8.81 -1.02 1.41
CA PRO A 214 -7.47 -1.38 1.87
C PRO A 214 -6.60 -1.88 0.71
N LEU A 215 -5.32 -1.54 0.77
CA LEU A 215 -4.30 -2.16 -0.09
C LEU A 215 -4.20 -3.66 0.24
N GLU A 216 -4.23 -4.50 -0.79
CA GLU A 216 -4.00 -5.93 -0.65
C GLU A 216 -2.50 -6.26 -0.73
N ILE A 217 -2.07 -7.27 0.02
CA ILE A 217 -0.69 -7.72 0.04
C ILE A 217 -0.65 -9.19 -0.35
N ASP A 218 -0.05 -9.48 -1.50
CA ASP A 218 0.15 -10.86 -1.93
C ASP A 218 1.29 -11.52 -1.15
N GLU A 219 1.02 -12.70 -0.59
CA GLU A 219 1.97 -13.44 0.23
C GLU A 219 3.20 -13.90 -0.57
N ASN A 220 3.03 -14.37 -1.82
CA ASN A 220 4.15 -14.87 -2.62
C ASN A 220 5.11 -13.74 -2.96
N SER A 221 4.58 -12.56 -3.30
CA SER A 221 5.37 -11.37 -3.56
C SER A 221 6.17 -10.90 -2.33
N VAL A 222 5.59 -10.97 -1.12
CA VAL A 222 6.30 -10.64 0.13
C VAL A 222 7.40 -11.67 0.43
N VAL A 223 7.09 -12.96 0.29
CA VAL A 223 8.06 -14.04 0.49
C VAL A 223 9.22 -13.93 -0.49
N ALA A 224 8.98 -13.56 -1.74
CA ALA A 224 10.03 -13.40 -2.74
C ALA A 224 11.08 -12.34 -2.38
N VAL A 225 10.67 -11.25 -1.73
CA VAL A 225 11.55 -10.14 -1.33
C VAL A 225 11.95 -10.17 0.15
N SER A 226 11.60 -11.24 0.87
CA SER A 226 11.74 -11.31 2.34
C SER A 226 13.15 -11.01 2.83
N HIS A 227 14.15 -11.61 2.16
CA HIS A 227 15.55 -11.53 2.54
C HIS A 227 16.27 -10.30 1.97
N THR A 228 15.66 -9.61 1.00
CA THR A 228 16.30 -8.50 0.27
C THR A 228 15.75 -7.14 0.66
N LEU A 229 14.48 -7.07 1.08
CA LEU A 229 13.81 -5.82 1.39
C LEU A 229 14.19 -5.30 2.78
N HIS A 230 14.80 -4.12 2.82
CA HIS A 230 15.25 -3.45 4.05
C HIS A 230 14.33 -2.29 4.44
N LYS A 231 13.71 -1.63 3.46
CA LYS A 231 12.84 -0.47 3.68
C LYS A 231 11.50 -0.66 3.00
N LEU A 232 10.42 -0.52 3.77
CA LEU A 232 9.05 -0.66 3.27
C LEU A 232 8.18 0.50 3.76
N GLY A 233 7.64 1.27 2.82
CA GLY A 233 6.66 2.32 3.08
C GLY A 233 5.27 1.92 2.60
N LEU A 234 4.32 1.81 3.53
CA LEU A 234 2.91 1.50 3.27
C LEU A 234 1.97 2.47 4.00
N ALA A 235 2.44 3.70 4.27
CA ALA A 235 1.67 4.68 5.01
C ALA A 235 0.40 5.07 4.25
N GLY A 236 -0.74 5.25 4.92
CA GLY A 236 -1.94 5.82 4.30
C GLY A 236 -2.67 4.91 3.33
N ASN A 237 -2.63 3.58 3.52
CA ASN A 237 -3.19 2.57 2.62
C ASN A 237 -4.40 1.81 3.22
N GLN A 238 -4.99 2.34 4.29
CA GLN A 238 -6.17 1.78 4.97
C GLN A 238 -5.99 0.32 5.47
N LEU A 239 -4.75 -0.14 5.65
CA LEU A 239 -4.45 -1.52 6.06
C LEU A 239 -5.02 -1.81 7.46
N SER A 240 -5.75 -2.92 7.60
CA SER A 240 -6.17 -3.48 8.90
C SER A 240 -5.47 -4.80 9.22
N GLU A 241 -5.16 -5.57 8.19
CA GLU A 241 -4.47 -6.86 8.28
C GLU A 241 -3.04 -6.69 7.78
N ILE A 242 -2.07 -7.08 8.60
CA ILE A 242 -0.64 -6.97 8.31
C ILE A 242 0.10 -8.28 8.52
N GLY A 243 -0.63 -9.38 8.76
CA GLY A 243 -0.07 -10.68 9.13
C GLY A 243 1.01 -11.15 8.18
N THR A 244 0.83 -10.98 6.87
CA THR A 244 1.80 -11.36 5.82
C THR A 244 3.16 -10.67 5.92
N LEU A 245 3.25 -9.51 6.57
CA LEU A 245 4.52 -8.79 6.72
C LEU A 245 5.52 -9.51 7.63
N TRP A 246 5.07 -10.47 8.45
CA TRP A 246 5.96 -11.27 9.31
C TRP A 246 7.04 -12.07 8.55
N TYR A 247 6.89 -12.28 7.24
CA TYR A 247 7.88 -12.94 6.40
C TYR A 247 9.12 -12.07 6.13
N LEU A 248 9.02 -10.74 6.23
CA LEU A 248 10.11 -9.82 5.93
C LEU A 248 11.17 -9.83 7.06
N ASP A 249 12.16 -10.72 6.94
CA ASP A 249 13.14 -10.96 7.99
C ASP A 249 14.31 -9.96 7.99
N SER A 250 14.65 -9.40 6.82
CA SER A 250 15.71 -8.40 6.62
C SER A 250 15.27 -6.94 6.82
N ILE A 251 14.00 -6.69 7.15
CA ILE A 251 13.47 -5.32 7.24
C ILE A 251 14.15 -4.53 8.37
N THR A 252 14.53 -3.28 8.09
CA THR A 252 15.15 -2.35 9.03
C THR A 252 14.29 -1.11 9.27
N GLU A 253 13.55 -0.66 8.25
CA GLU A 253 12.66 0.49 8.32
C GLU A 253 11.27 0.13 7.78
N LEU A 254 10.25 0.28 8.62
CA LEU A 254 8.87 -0.03 8.28
C LEU A 254 7.95 1.14 8.62
N ASP A 255 7.35 1.74 7.58
CA ASP A 255 6.34 2.78 7.74
C ASP A 255 4.94 2.21 7.46
N LEU A 256 4.17 2.04 8.52
CA LEU A 256 2.78 1.61 8.52
C LEU A 256 1.86 2.75 9.01
N SER A 257 2.33 3.99 9.04
CA SER A 257 1.57 5.12 9.58
C SER A 257 0.26 5.38 8.82
N ASN A 258 -0.72 5.98 9.50
CA ASN A 258 -1.99 6.39 8.91
C ASN A 258 -2.75 5.25 8.21
N ASN A 259 -2.69 4.04 8.76
CA ASN A 259 -3.53 2.91 8.34
C ASN A 259 -4.66 2.68 9.36
N ASN A 260 -5.38 1.57 9.25
CA ASN A 260 -6.45 1.17 10.15
C ASN A 260 -6.05 -0.03 11.03
N ILE A 261 -4.78 -0.13 11.42
CA ILE A 261 -4.25 -1.29 12.15
C ILE A 261 -4.80 -1.29 13.59
N PRO A 262 -5.66 -2.26 13.95
CA PRO A 262 -6.12 -2.40 15.32
C PRO A 262 -5.00 -2.97 16.18
N PHE A 263 -5.19 -2.95 17.49
CA PHE A 263 -4.32 -3.72 18.37
C PHE A 263 -4.63 -5.21 18.20
N CYS A 264 -3.70 -5.97 17.62
CA CYS A 264 -3.87 -7.38 17.30
C CYS A 264 -2.63 -8.21 17.68
N GLU A 265 -2.79 -9.54 17.66
CA GLU A 265 -1.70 -10.49 17.88
C GLU A 265 -0.64 -10.45 16.76
N ASP A 266 -1.05 -10.06 15.54
CA ASP A 266 -0.13 -9.98 14.40
C ASP A 266 0.97 -8.95 14.62
N LEU A 267 0.67 -7.79 15.22
CA LEU A 267 1.69 -6.80 15.59
C LEU A 267 2.75 -7.39 16.52
N TYR A 268 2.32 -8.16 17.52
CA TYR A 268 3.24 -8.83 18.43
C TYR A 268 4.11 -9.85 17.67
N LYS A 269 3.51 -10.68 16.81
CA LYS A 269 4.23 -11.67 15.99
C LYS A 269 5.25 -11.00 15.08
N ILE A 270 4.82 -10.00 14.30
CA ILE A 270 5.65 -9.23 13.38
C ILE A 270 6.86 -8.64 14.11
N LEU A 271 6.65 -7.91 15.21
CA LEU A 271 7.74 -7.28 15.95
C LEU A 271 8.67 -8.28 16.64
N SER A 272 8.15 -9.45 17.03
CA SER A 272 8.96 -10.52 17.60
C SER A 272 9.83 -11.23 16.56
N CYS A 273 9.37 -11.31 15.30
CA CYS A 273 10.06 -11.98 14.21
C CYS A 273 11.09 -11.08 13.50
N MET A 274 10.83 -9.78 13.39
CA MET A 274 11.69 -8.83 12.67
C MET A 274 12.96 -8.50 13.47
N LYS A 275 14.00 -9.30 13.26
CA LYS A 275 15.25 -9.20 14.02
C LYS A 275 16.04 -7.93 13.73
N TYR A 276 15.93 -7.35 12.54
CA TYR A 276 16.72 -6.18 12.15
C TYR A 276 15.95 -4.86 12.17
N LEU A 277 14.66 -4.88 12.57
CA LEU A 277 13.82 -3.69 12.59
C LEU A 277 14.37 -2.65 13.56
N ALA A 278 14.81 -1.53 13.01
CA ALA A 278 15.38 -0.40 13.72
C ALA A 278 14.41 0.79 13.80
N GLN A 279 13.61 1.02 12.76
CA GLN A 279 12.67 2.13 12.70
C GLN A 279 11.26 1.63 12.36
N LEU A 280 10.28 2.04 13.16
CA LEU A 280 8.88 1.71 12.97
C LEU A 280 8.01 2.95 13.08
N LYS A 281 7.10 3.13 12.13
CA LYS A 281 6.05 4.16 12.22
C LYS A 281 4.68 3.51 12.18
N LEU A 282 3.89 3.76 13.20
CA LEU A 282 2.50 3.32 13.34
C LEU A 282 1.58 4.49 13.75
N VAL A 283 2.10 5.71 13.88
CA VAL A 283 1.32 6.93 14.12
C VAL A 283 0.13 7.03 13.16
N GLY A 284 -1.01 7.48 13.65
CA GLY A 284 -2.24 7.57 12.85
C GLY A 284 -3.08 6.30 12.81
N ASN A 285 -2.60 5.17 13.35
CA ASN A 285 -3.40 3.95 13.49
C ASN A 285 -4.19 3.91 14.81
N PRO A 286 -5.29 3.13 14.90
CA PRO A 286 -6.00 2.84 16.15
C PRO A 286 -5.09 2.32 17.26
N VAL A 287 -4.12 1.43 16.94
CA VAL A 287 -3.14 0.90 17.92
C VAL A 287 -2.37 2.01 18.63
N ALA A 288 -1.99 3.08 17.92
CA ALA A 288 -1.16 4.16 18.44
C ALA A 288 -1.90 5.05 19.47
N LYS A 289 -3.23 4.98 19.52
CA LYS A 289 -4.06 5.74 20.49
C LYS A 289 -4.19 5.04 21.85
N ARG A 290 -3.75 3.78 21.97
CA ARG A 290 -3.91 3.02 23.21
C ARG A 290 -2.94 3.47 24.30
N GLN A 291 -3.38 3.35 25.54
CA GLN A 291 -2.51 3.55 26.69
C GLN A 291 -1.35 2.54 26.65
N LYS A 292 -0.13 2.99 26.93
CA LYS A 292 1.09 2.17 26.92
C LYS A 292 1.47 1.55 25.57
N TYR A 293 0.85 1.99 24.46
CA TYR A 293 1.20 1.53 23.11
C TYR A 293 2.72 1.56 22.87
N ARG A 294 3.39 2.68 23.18
CA ARG A 294 4.85 2.82 23.04
C ARG A 294 5.60 1.76 23.84
N ASP A 295 5.29 1.61 25.13
CA ASP A 295 5.92 0.64 26.02
C ASP A 295 5.80 -0.79 25.47
N GLU A 296 4.63 -1.14 24.93
CA GLU A 296 4.36 -2.46 24.37
C GLU A 296 5.14 -2.70 23.09
N MET A 297 5.15 -1.76 22.13
CA MET A 297 5.95 -1.88 20.91
C MET A 297 7.44 -2.05 21.23
N ILE A 298 7.97 -1.25 22.17
CA ILE A 298 9.37 -1.33 22.60
C ILE A 298 9.67 -2.72 23.18
N LEU A 299 8.80 -3.24 24.04
CA LEU A 299 8.99 -4.53 24.71
C LEU A 299 8.85 -5.74 23.77
N TRP A 300 8.05 -5.62 22.71
CA TRP A 300 7.86 -6.68 21.72
C TRP A 300 8.98 -6.73 20.67
N SER A 301 9.71 -5.64 20.52
CA SER A 301 10.79 -5.50 19.56
C SER A 301 12.18 -5.79 20.15
N ASN A 302 13.01 -6.50 19.38
CA ASN A 302 14.37 -6.82 19.80
C ASN A 302 15.35 -5.68 19.58
N ASN A 303 15.29 -5.02 18.41
CA ASN A 303 16.31 -4.05 17.97
C ASN A 303 15.75 -2.67 17.58
N LEU A 304 14.50 -2.36 17.94
CA LEU A 304 13.88 -1.07 17.61
C LEU A 304 14.62 0.08 18.30
N GLN A 305 15.04 1.05 17.50
CA GLN A 305 15.78 2.26 17.88
C GLN A 305 14.91 3.50 17.79
N GLU A 306 13.95 3.53 16.86
CA GLU A 306 13.05 4.65 16.64
C GLU A 306 11.61 4.16 16.48
N LEU A 307 10.69 4.82 17.19
CA LEU A 307 9.25 4.57 17.07
C LEU A 307 8.52 5.90 16.93
N ASP A 308 7.77 6.05 15.83
CA ASP A 308 6.97 7.24 15.51
C ASP A 308 7.81 8.53 15.53
N ASP A 309 8.92 8.52 14.79
CA ASP A 309 9.89 9.62 14.68
C ASP A 309 10.57 10.02 16.01
N LYS A 310 10.51 9.14 17.02
CA LYS A 310 11.10 9.34 18.35
C LYS A 310 12.06 8.22 18.72
N ASN A 311 13.31 8.60 18.95
CA ASN A 311 14.35 7.71 19.45
C ASN A 311 13.93 7.03 20.76
N ILE A 312 14.22 5.73 20.84
CA ILE A 312 14.10 4.91 22.03
C ILE A 312 15.45 4.96 22.74
N LEU A 313 15.46 5.50 23.95
CA LEU A 313 16.69 5.60 24.71
C LEU A 313 17.04 4.24 25.34
N ALA A 314 18.32 3.93 25.47
CA ALA A 314 18.76 2.64 26.06
C ALA A 314 18.22 2.46 27.50
N ASN A 315 18.18 3.53 28.28
CA ASN A 315 17.63 3.54 29.64
C ASN A 315 16.10 3.37 29.68
N GLU A 316 15.37 3.84 28.67
CA GLU A 316 13.92 3.65 28.52
C GLU A 316 13.61 2.15 28.39
N LYS A 317 14.32 1.47 27.49
CA LYS A 317 14.17 0.03 27.27
C LYS A 317 14.50 -0.78 28.54
N GLU A 318 15.61 -0.46 29.22
CA GLU A 318 15.99 -1.12 30.47
C GLU A 318 14.96 -0.88 31.60
N TYR A 319 14.46 0.35 31.72
CA TYR A 319 13.43 0.70 32.69
C TYR A 319 12.15 -0.11 32.48
N LEU A 320 11.69 -0.24 31.22
CA LEU A 320 10.49 -1.00 30.88
C LEU A 320 10.63 -2.50 31.22
N TYR A 321 11.81 -3.10 30.94
CA TYR A 321 12.08 -4.49 31.35
C TYR A 321 12.03 -4.67 32.86
N ARG A 322 12.65 -3.76 33.63
CA ARG A 322 12.61 -3.81 35.10
C ARG A 322 11.18 -3.65 35.63
N LEU A 323 10.38 -2.79 35.02
CA LEU A 323 9.00 -2.52 35.44
C LEU A 323 8.06 -3.72 35.18
N LYS A 324 8.21 -4.41 34.04
CA LYS A 324 7.46 -5.66 33.78
C LYS A 324 7.99 -6.86 34.55
N GLY A 325 9.30 -6.96 34.76
CA GLY A 325 9.90 -7.98 35.64
C GLY A 325 9.48 -7.88 37.10
N LYS A 326 9.00 -6.70 37.56
CA LYS A 326 8.38 -6.50 38.87
C LYS A 326 6.87 -6.82 38.92
N ARG A 327 6.21 -7.04 37.77
CA ARG A 327 4.75 -7.29 37.64
C ARG A 327 4.44 -8.74 37.24
N VAL A 328 5.25 -9.74 37.61
CA VAL A 328 5.11 -11.12 37.12
C VAL A 328 3.70 -11.68 37.35
N GLY A 329 2.96 -11.74 36.24
CA GLY A 329 1.79 -12.56 35.98
C GLY A 329 1.83 -12.90 34.49
N THR A 330 2.58 -13.97 34.17
CA THR A 330 2.59 -14.75 32.91
C THR A 330 2.42 -14.00 31.58
N PHE A 331 3.53 -13.88 30.82
CA PHE A 331 3.48 -13.69 29.38
C PHE A 331 3.08 -15.01 28.69
N PRO A 332 2.23 -15.02 27.64
CA PRO A 332 2.10 -16.18 26.78
C PRO A 332 3.44 -16.42 26.09
N LYS A 333 4.03 -17.59 26.31
CA LYS A 333 5.23 -18.03 25.59
C LYS A 333 4.88 -18.09 24.11
N ALA A 334 5.64 -17.41 23.27
CA ALA A 334 5.65 -17.61 21.83
C ALA A 334 6.31 -18.98 21.55
N ASN A 335 5.56 -20.06 21.74
CA ASN A 335 5.92 -21.38 21.24
C ASN A 335 4.93 -21.73 20.15
N ASN A 336 5.48 -21.97 18.95
CA ASN A 336 4.88 -22.47 17.70
C ASN A 336 4.95 -21.45 16.55
N ALA A 337 6.16 -21.07 16.16
CA ALA A 337 6.42 -20.93 14.73
C ALA A 337 6.46 -22.37 14.16
N PRO A 338 5.64 -22.73 13.15
CA PRO A 338 5.82 -24.00 12.46
C PRO A 338 7.16 -23.94 11.74
N GLY A 339 8.08 -24.81 12.16
CA GLY A 339 9.34 -25.01 11.48
C GLY A 339 9.09 -25.49 10.06
N VAL A 340 9.72 -24.83 9.10
CA VAL A 340 9.82 -25.30 7.72
C VAL A 340 10.69 -26.56 7.75
N GLU A 341 10.07 -27.73 7.87
CA GLU A 341 10.72 -29.00 7.50
C GLU A 341 10.84 -29.03 5.97
N LEU A 342 12.01 -28.63 5.48
CA LEU A 342 12.45 -28.97 4.12
C LEU A 342 12.62 -30.49 4.05
N GLU A 343 11.58 -31.21 3.62
CA GLU A 343 11.71 -32.60 3.16
C GLU A 343 12.66 -32.65 1.96
N VAL A 344 13.94 -32.87 2.23
CA VAL A 344 14.89 -33.35 1.23
C VAL A 344 14.53 -34.80 0.92
N LYS A 345 13.61 -35.00 -0.04
CA LYS A 345 13.40 -36.31 -0.66
C LYS A 345 14.62 -36.66 -1.51
N GLY A 346 15.58 -37.33 -0.88
CA GLY A 346 16.65 -38.04 -1.55
C GLY A 346 16.08 -39.19 -2.38
N ASN A 347 15.96 -38.98 -3.69
CA ASN A 347 15.78 -40.04 -4.67
C ASN A 347 17.01 -40.97 -4.63
N ARG A 348 16.89 -42.10 -3.94
CA ARG A 348 17.71 -43.29 -4.24
C ARG A 348 17.07 -43.99 -5.42
N MET A 349 17.67 -43.82 -6.59
CA MET A 349 17.42 -44.69 -7.74
C MET A 349 18.01 -46.08 -7.44
N ASN A 350 17.14 -47.09 -7.43
CA ASN A 350 17.50 -48.48 -7.68
C ASN A 350 17.21 -48.77 -9.15
N ASN A 351 18.27 -48.95 -9.95
CA ASN A 351 18.49 -50.08 -10.86
C ASN A 351 19.85 -49.93 -11.55
#